data_AF-A0A8H5G5P1-F1
#
_entry.id   AF-A0A8H5G5P1-F1
#
_cell.length_a   1.000
_cell.length_b   1.000
_cell.length_c   1.000
_cell.angle_alpha   90.00
_cell.angle_beta   90.00
_cell.angle_gamma   90.00
#
_symmetry.space_group_name_H-M   'P 1'
#
loop_
_entity.id
_entity.type
_entity.pdbx_description
1 polymer ?
#
loop_
_entity_poly.entity_id
_entity_poly.type
_entity_poly.pdbx_seq_one_letter_code
_entity_poly.pdbx_strand_id
1 'polypeptide(L)'
;MTSTFTLARPLPQLALPETGLCDVSTSRTLSAASIPAIGNMTLETCAAFCGSVDYIYAGVEFAKECYCDSTIQLPSVAVPLSDCNSPCAGNASEICGGAESILIYTNGKPSPVIVQEVEQWAYAGCFTDNVAARVLSTGIAIPAGVKAETCTATCQTAGYTVAGLENAQECWCGHALANSSIHVGDEDCRATCIADHDEYCGAANRLAVYDFAAVGSAPPPTTCSSDDIANFTLTAKLNNPPNDGSPSEIPLKMVLVEMVPSVTWAILSACPLCCSDWPTYSLQNSVFLPHSLSNPGQLMVSGAPGQGESPNFVASDPAFPGFQSYCAMSTNTTNTNTNGTNSPTFLAFGGIANAFALCTNTTTDINARLDVVFEPVSNHPNYVLDDCIPITIEITTGGN
;
A
#
# COMPACT_ATOMS: atom_id res chain seq x y z
N MET A 1 20.47 27.26 5.64
CA MET A 1 20.90 26.21 6.59
C MET A 1 21.43 25.07 5.75
N THR A 2 22.66 24.63 5.96
CA THR A 2 23.25 23.50 5.24
C THR A 2 22.56 22.21 5.72
N SER A 3 21.68 21.62 4.91
CA SER A 3 21.15 20.26 5.18
C SER A 3 22.33 19.30 5.16
N THR A 4 22.74 18.85 6.35
CA THR A 4 23.77 17.83 6.49
C THR A 4 23.11 16.47 6.31
N PHE A 5 23.40 15.79 5.19
CA PHE A 5 23.07 14.38 5.08
C PHE A 5 23.86 13.62 6.13
N THR A 6 23.17 12.90 7.00
CA THR A 6 23.78 11.93 7.90
C THR A 6 23.69 10.56 7.25
N LEU A 7 24.65 9.66 7.51
CA LEU A 7 24.45 8.23 7.26
C LEU A 7 23.04 7.83 7.73
N ALA A 8 22.25 7.23 6.85
CA ALA A 8 20.88 6.82 7.16
C ALA A 8 20.90 6.03 8.47
N ARG A 9 20.30 6.60 9.51
CA ARG A 9 20.14 5.87 10.75
C ARG A 9 18.99 4.88 10.50
N PRO A 10 19.25 3.59 10.65
CA PRO A 10 18.33 2.56 10.20
C PRO A 10 17.15 2.45 11.18
N LEU A 11 16.06 1.84 10.71
CA LEU A 11 15.24 0.97 11.56
C LEU A 11 16.18 0.06 12.37
N PRO A 12 15.84 -0.30 13.61
CA PRO A 12 16.83 -0.56 14.66
C PRO A 12 17.69 -1.82 14.43
N GLN A 13 18.67 -1.77 13.53
CA GLN A 13 19.94 -2.48 13.53
C GLN A 13 20.72 -2.08 12.26
N LEU A 14 21.89 -1.45 12.42
CA LEU A 14 23.14 -1.66 11.65
C LEU A 14 24.06 -0.43 11.63
N ALA A 15 25.34 -0.73 11.77
CA ALA A 15 26.48 0.16 11.56
C ALA A 15 27.10 -0.18 10.19
N LEU A 16 27.29 0.81 9.31
CA LEU A 16 27.57 0.64 7.87
C LEU A 16 26.43 -0.12 7.15
N PRO A 17 26.07 0.19 5.89
CA PRO A 17 25.01 -0.57 5.22
C PRO A 17 25.52 -2.00 5.01
N GLU A 18 24.95 -3.04 5.62
CA GLU A 18 25.44 -4.41 5.43
C GLU A 18 25.20 -4.94 4.00
N THR A 19 24.43 -4.22 3.17
CA THR A 19 24.10 -4.54 1.78
C THR A 19 23.91 -3.27 0.93
N GLY A 20 24.15 -3.38 -0.39
CA GLY A 20 23.71 -2.39 -1.40
C GLY A 20 22.39 -2.82 -2.04
N LEU A 21 21.94 -2.10 -3.07
CA LEU A 21 20.79 -2.49 -3.90
C LEU A 21 21.22 -2.74 -5.35
N CYS A 22 20.64 -3.76 -5.99
CA CYS A 22 20.76 -4.02 -7.42
C CYS A 22 20.16 -2.85 -8.19
N ASP A 23 20.94 -2.27 -9.09
CA ASP A 23 20.55 -1.10 -9.87
C ASP A 23 20.99 -1.29 -11.33
N VAL A 24 20.03 -1.41 -12.25
CA VAL A 24 20.33 -1.61 -13.67
C VAL A 24 19.72 -0.49 -14.49
N SER A 25 20.33 -0.17 -15.62
CA SER A 25 19.86 0.92 -16.49
C SER A 25 18.39 0.79 -16.95
N THR A 26 17.82 -0.40 -16.98
CA THR A 26 16.42 -0.67 -17.33
C THR A 26 15.46 -0.60 -16.14
N SER A 27 15.97 -0.50 -14.91
CA SER A 27 15.21 -0.51 -13.65
C SER A 27 16.01 0.22 -12.58
N ARG A 28 15.99 1.55 -12.63
CA ARG A 28 16.72 2.40 -11.68
C ARG A 28 15.99 2.46 -10.34
N THR A 29 16.75 2.27 -9.27
CA THR A 29 16.35 2.30 -7.87
C THR A 29 16.03 3.72 -7.41
N LEU A 30 16.78 4.70 -7.92
CA LEU A 30 16.55 6.13 -7.76
C LEU A 30 16.49 6.76 -9.15
N SER A 31 15.36 7.36 -9.52
CA SER A 31 15.09 7.72 -10.92
C SER A 31 14.73 9.18 -11.14
N ALA A 32 14.50 9.94 -10.07
CA ALA A 32 13.94 11.29 -10.16
C ALA A 32 14.94 12.34 -10.67
N ALA A 33 16.18 12.33 -10.18
CA ALA A 33 17.26 13.17 -10.72
C ALA A 33 18.61 12.46 -10.69
N SER A 34 19.53 12.83 -11.57
CA SER A 34 20.86 12.23 -11.59
C SER A 34 21.94 13.14 -12.16
N ILE A 35 23.19 12.85 -11.81
CA ILE A 35 24.37 13.34 -12.48
C ILE A 35 25.13 12.12 -13.00
N PRO A 36 25.15 11.88 -14.34
CA PRO A 36 25.68 10.65 -14.92
C PRO A 36 27.19 10.45 -14.76
N ALA A 37 27.96 11.51 -14.51
CA ALA A 37 29.40 11.40 -14.26
C ALA A 37 29.96 12.68 -13.61
N ILE A 38 30.50 12.54 -12.41
CA ILE A 38 31.25 13.59 -11.70
C ILE A 38 32.69 13.14 -11.51
N GLY A 39 33.65 13.87 -12.08
CA GLY A 39 35.08 13.53 -11.99
C GLY A 39 35.66 13.63 -10.56
N ASN A 40 34.99 14.38 -9.69
CA ASN A 40 35.31 14.53 -8.27
C ASN A 40 34.22 13.96 -7.35
N MET A 41 33.57 12.86 -7.76
CA MET A 41 32.51 12.23 -6.97
C MET A 41 32.98 11.84 -5.56
N THR A 42 32.25 12.29 -4.55
CA THR A 42 32.30 11.85 -3.15
C THR A 42 30.87 11.66 -2.63
N LEU A 43 30.71 10.97 -1.51
CA LEU A 43 29.42 10.84 -0.86
C LEU A 43 28.78 12.20 -0.57
N GLU A 44 29.58 13.16 -0.11
CA GLU A 44 29.14 14.52 0.20
C GLU A 44 28.72 15.29 -1.04
N THR A 45 29.41 15.10 -2.18
CA THR A 45 29.01 15.79 -3.42
C THR A 45 27.66 15.29 -3.94
N CYS A 46 27.40 13.98 -3.87
CA CYS A 46 26.12 13.43 -4.28
C CYS A 46 24.99 13.84 -3.33
N ALA A 47 25.23 13.72 -2.02
CA ALA A 47 24.32 14.21 -0.99
C ALA A 47 23.99 15.70 -1.14
N ALA A 48 24.99 16.55 -1.34
CA ALA A 48 24.80 17.98 -1.54
C ALA A 48 23.96 18.28 -2.79
N PHE A 49 24.18 17.54 -3.89
CA PHE A 49 23.36 17.65 -5.08
C PHE A 49 21.91 17.27 -4.79
N CYS A 50 21.64 16.07 -4.27
CA CYS A 50 20.28 15.63 -3.99
C CYS A 50 19.55 16.54 -3.00
N GLY A 51 20.25 17.06 -1.98
CA GLY A 51 19.69 18.06 -1.08
C GLY A 51 19.39 19.41 -1.74
N SER A 52 20.16 19.82 -2.75
CA SER A 52 19.92 21.07 -3.49
C SER A 52 18.68 21.01 -4.39
N VAL A 53 18.27 19.80 -4.77
CA VAL A 53 17.04 19.53 -5.52
C VAL A 53 15.96 18.87 -4.65
N ASP A 54 16.10 19.00 -3.33
CA ASP A 54 15.14 18.59 -2.29
C ASP A 54 14.74 17.11 -2.26
N TYR A 55 15.59 16.20 -2.73
CA TYR A 55 15.37 14.76 -2.63
C TYR A 55 15.89 14.18 -1.31
N ILE A 56 15.18 13.19 -0.78
CA ILE A 56 15.48 12.55 0.51
C ILE A 56 16.66 11.59 0.39
N TYR A 57 16.72 10.84 -0.70
CA TYR A 57 17.73 9.83 -0.96
C TYR A 57 18.76 10.33 -1.96
N ALA A 58 20.01 9.98 -1.68
CA ALA A 58 21.16 10.13 -2.56
C ALA A 58 21.81 8.76 -2.76
N GLY A 59 21.96 8.33 -4.00
CA GLY A 59 22.55 7.04 -4.35
C GLY A 59 23.78 7.24 -5.23
N VAL A 60 24.86 6.54 -4.91
CA VAL A 60 26.10 6.55 -5.68
C VAL A 60 26.29 5.21 -6.38
N GLU A 61 26.62 5.27 -7.67
CA GLU A 61 26.85 4.11 -8.53
C GLU A 61 28.15 4.30 -9.32
N PHE A 62 28.81 3.19 -9.63
CA PHE A 62 29.93 3.11 -10.56
C PHE A 62 31.02 4.18 -10.40
N ALA A 63 31.43 4.45 -9.15
CA ALA A 63 32.46 5.41 -8.73
C ALA A 63 32.19 6.90 -8.99
N LYS A 64 31.30 7.25 -9.93
CA LYS A 64 31.19 8.61 -10.48
C LYS A 64 29.75 9.08 -10.69
N GLU A 65 28.76 8.22 -10.48
CA GLU A 65 27.37 8.50 -10.80
C GLU A 65 26.60 8.81 -9.52
N CYS A 66 25.69 9.78 -9.59
CA CYS A 66 24.84 10.16 -8.48
C CYS A 66 23.39 10.18 -8.94
N TYR A 67 22.51 9.60 -8.13
CA TYR A 67 21.08 9.52 -8.35
C TYR A 67 20.34 10.01 -7.11
N CYS A 68 19.19 10.62 -7.33
CA CYS A 68 18.38 11.21 -6.28
C CYS A 68 16.93 10.79 -6.48
N ASP A 69 16.26 10.56 -5.37
CA ASP A 69 14.82 10.30 -5.33
C ASP A 69 14.32 10.57 -3.91
N SER A 70 13.01 10.71 -3.75
CA SER A 70 12.37 10.66 -2.43
C SER A 70 11.72 9.30 -2.17
N THR A 71 11.82 8.38 -3.13
CA THR A 71 11.37 7.00 -3.05
C THR A 71 12.38 6.00 -3.58
N ILE A 72 12.36 4.79 -3.02
CA ILE A 72 13.09 3.65 -3.57
C ILE A 72 12.15 2.91 -4.51
N GLN A 73 12.51 2.84 -5.79
CA GLN A 73 11.72 2.17 -6.81
C GLN A 73 11.79 0.64 -6.65
N LEU A 74 10.64 -0.04 -6.73
CA LEU A 74 10.55 -1.49 -6.66
C LEU A 74 11.00 -2.14 -7.99
N PRO A 75 11.62 -3.35 -7.96
CA PRO A 75 11.63 -4.32 -6.86
C PRO A 75 12.78 -4.16 -5.83
N SER A 76 13.71 -3.22 -6.03
CA SER A 76 14.86 -2.92 -5.14
C SER A 76 15.45 -4.16 -4.42
N VAL A 77 16.26 -4.94 -5.14
CA VAL A 77 16.80 -6.20 -4.61
C VAL A 77 18.11 -5.95 -3.86
N ALA A 78 18.22 -6.41 -2.62
CA ALA A 78 19.47 -6.30 -1.85
C ALA A 78 20.61 -7.11 -2.49
N VAL A 79 21.80 -6.51 -2.55
CA VAL A 79 23.04 -7.16 -3.00
C VAL A 79 24.12 -7.07 -1.92
N PRO A 80 25.06 -8.02 -1.85
CA PRO A 80 26.18 -7.93 -0.92
C PRO A 80 27.00 -6.64 -1.12
N LEU A 81 27.56 -6.09 -0.04
CA LEU A 81 28.48 -4.94 -0.15
C LEU A 81 29.69 -5.19 -1.05
N SER A 82 30.08 -6.46 -1.26
CA SER A 82 31.15 -6.78 -2.22
C SER A 82 30.84 -6.31 -3.63
N ASP A 83 29.56 -6.16 -3.97
CA ASP A 83 29.11 -5.69 -5.26
C ASP A 83 29.11 -4.15 -5.31
N CYS A 84 29.11 -3.50 -4.15
CA CYS A 84 29.30 -2.05 -3.98
C CYS A 84 30.74 -1.75 -3.52
N ASN A 85 31.75 -2.01 -4.35
CA ASN A 85 33.16 -1.90 -3.95
C ASN A 85 33.97 -0.86 -4.73
N SER A 86 33.31 -0.05 -5.55
CA SER A 86 33.99 0.92 -6.41
C SER A 86 34.43 2.15 -5.60
N PRO A 87 35.74 2.49 -5.56
CA PRO A 87 36.18 3.70 -4.87
C PRO A 87 35.60 4.95 -5.54
N CYS A 88 35.19 5.94 -4.75
CA CYS A 88 34.68 7.20 -5.30
C CYS A 88 35.77 7.95 -6.08
N ALA A 89 35.41 8.53 -7.24
CA ALA A 89 36.36 9.21 -8.14
C ALA A 89 37.07 10.42 -7.51
N GLY A 90 36.38 11.13 -6.60
CA GLY A 90 36.88 12.28 -5.85
C GLY A 90 37.50 11.95 -4.49
N ASN A 91 37.23 10.76 -3.93
CA ASN A 91 37.85 10.29 -2.70
C ASN A 91 37.94 8.75 -2.66
N ALA A 92 39.12 8.21 -2.93
CA ALA A 92 39.34 6.76 -2.96
C ALA A 92 39.22 6.06 -1.58
N SER A 93 39.05 6.82 -0.49
CA SER A 93 38.76 6.26 0.84
C SER A 93 37.27 5.99 1.07
N GLU A 94 36.41 6.45 0.16
CA GLU A 94 34.96 6.23 0.16
C GLU A 94 34.56 5.22 -0.92
N ILE A 95 33.39 4.61 -0.73
CA ILE A 95 32.82 3.61 -1.63
C ILE A 95 31.59 4.18 -2.31
N CYS A 96 31.58 4.16 -3.65
CA CYS A 96 30.56 4.72 -4.51
C CYS A 96 29.91 3.64 -5.41
N GLY A 97 29.26 2.67 -4.77
CA GLY A 97 28.49 1.61 -5.44
C GLY A 97 29.33 0.65 -6.28
N GLY A 98 28.75 0.12 -7.34
CA GLY A 98 29.37 -0.78 -8.31
C GLY A 98 28.74 -0.66 -9.70
N ALA A 99 28.98 -1.64 -10.58
CA ALA A 99 28.57 -1.55 -11.99
C ALA A 99 27.06 -1.69 -12.23
N GLU A 100 26.36 -2.38 -11.33
CA GLU A 100 24.91 -2.59 -11.36
C GLU A 100 24.37 -2.58 -9.92
N SER A 101 24.97 -1.74 -9.09
CA SER A 101 24.71 -1.72 -7.65
C SER A 101 24.86 -0.33 -7.09
N ILE A 102 23.81 0.13 -6.42
CA ILE A 102 23.72 1.47 -5.87
C ILE A 102 23.84 1.42 -4.34
N LEU A 103 24.57 2.41 -3.81
CA LEU A 103 24.68 2.63 -2.37
C LEU A 103 23.89 3.89 -2.00
N ILE A 104 22.84 3.74 -1.20
CA ILE A 104 21.88 4.80 -0.90
C ILE A 104 22.09 5.37 0.51
N TYR A 105 21.94 6.69 0.61
CA TYR A 105 22.01 7.49 1.82
C TYR A 105 20.80 8.41 1.90
N THR A 106 20.40 8.83 3.11
CA THR A 106 19.27 9.74 3.33
C THR A 106 19.72 11.02 4.04
N ASN A 107 19.02 12.13 3.84
CA ASN A 107 19.20 13.33 4.65
C ASN A 107 18.45 13.30 5.99
N GLY A 108 17.70 12.24 6.28
CA GLY A 108 16.91 12.10 7.51
C GLY A 108 15.59 12.86 7.49
N LYS A 109 15.18 13.45 6.35
CA LYS A 109 13.79 13.88 6.15
C LYS A 109 12.86 12.65 6.20
N PRO A 110 11.63 12.81 6.71
CA PRO A 110 10.60 11.76 6.61
C PRO A 110 10.36 11.37 5.15
N SER A 111 10.05 10.10 4.89
CA SER A 111 9.57 9.66 3.58
C SER A 111 8.29 10.40 3.19
N PRO A 112 8.02 10.58 1.88
CA PRO A 112 6.81 11.24 1.44
C PRO A 112 5.57 10.48 1.90
N VAL A 113 4.46 11.18 2.04
CA VAL A 113 3.19 10.62 2.49
C VAL A 113 2.09 10.85 1.47
N ILE A 114 1.06 10.01 1.51
CA ILE A 114 -0.21 10.35 0.86
C ILE A 114 -0.94 11.32 1.79
N VAL A 115 -1.22 12.53 1.31
CA VAL A 115 -2.00 13.51 2.07
C VAL A 115 -3.42 12.99 2.21
N GLN A 116 -3.84 12.65 3.43
CA GLN A 116 -5.15 12.03 3.64
C GLN A 116 -6.31 13.03 3.51
N GLU A 117 -6.07 14.30 3.88
CA GLU A 117 -7.09 15.35 3.87
C GLU A 117 -6.50 16.66 3.37
N VAL A 118 -7.24 17.33 2.48
CA VAL A 118 -6.93 18.67 1.96
C VAL A 118 -8.18 19.52 2.02
N GLU A 119 -8.30 20.38 3.04
CA GLU A 119 -9.50 21.19 3.27
C GLU A 119 -10.81 20.35 3.30
N GLN A 120 -11.59 20.37 2.22
CA GLN A 120 -12.85 19.62 2.03
C GLN A 120 -12.67 18.38 1.14
N TRP A 121 -11.45 18.05 0.78
CA TRP A 121 -11.11 16.88 -0.02
C TRP A 121 -10.54 15.79 0.89
N ALA A 122 -10.96 14.55 0.67
CA ALA A 122 -10.41 13.39 1.35
C ALA A 122 -9.80 12.45 0.31
N TYR A 123 -8.65 11.85 0.64
CA TYR A 123 -8.06 10.80 -0.18
C TYR A 123 -9.01 9.60 -0.25
N ALA A 124 -9.34 9.18 -1.46
CA ALA A 124 -10.28 8.11 -1.75
C ALA A 124 -9.59 6.78 -2.10
N GLY A 125 -8.27 6.80 -2.34
CA GLY A 125 -7.49 5.61 -2.67
C GLY A 125 -6.66 5.75 -3.94
N CYS A 126 -5.88 4.70 -4.21
CA CYS A 126 -5.07 4.57 -5.42
C CYS A 126 -5.83 3.77 -6.48
N PHE A 127 -5.95 4.30 -7.69
CA PHE A 127 -6.72 3.66 -8.76
C PHE A 127 -5.88 3.46 -10.02
N THR A 128 -6.13 2.38 -10.75
CA THR A 128 -5.54 2.20 -12.09
C THR A 128 -6.05 3.28 -13.04
N ASP A 129 -5.17 3.75 -13.94
CA ASP A 129 -5.57 4.60 -15.06
C ASP A 129 -5.09 4.02 -16.39
N ASN A 130 -5.70 4.47 -17.50
CA ASN A 130 -5.31 4.04 -18.83
C ASN A 130 -5.44 5.19 -19.83
N VAL A 131 -4.38 5.51 -20.56
CA VAL A 131 -4.37 6.57 -21.57
C VAL A 131 -5.47 6.40 -22.64
N ALA A 132 -5.81 5.17 -23.00
CA ALA A 132 -6.87 4.86 -23.95
C ALA A 132 -8.30 4.93 -23.35
N ALA A 133 -8.41 4.88 -22.02
CA ALA A 133 -9.67 4.87 -21.29
C ALA A 133 -9.49 5.54 -19.92
N ARG A 134 -9.28 6.87 -19.95
CA ARG A 134 -8.98 7.66 -18.76
C ARG A 134 -10.11 7.56 -17.72
N VAL A 135 -9.73 7.33 -16.47
CA VAL A 135 -10.66 7.27 -15.33
C VAL A 135 -11.25 8.64 -15.04
N LEU A 136 -10.41 9.69 -15.12
CA LEU A 136 -10.83 11.09 -15.06
C LEU A 136 -10.52 11.75 -16.40
N SER A 137 -11.53 12.33 -17.05
CA SER A 137 -11.42 12.75 -18.45
C SER A 137 -10.81 14.15 -18.66
N THR A 138 -10.68 14.95 -17.60
CA THR A 138 -10.25 16.34 -17.72
C THR A 138 -8.87 16.55 -17.10
N GLY A 139 -7.82 16.52 -17.91
CA GLY A 139 -6.48 16.92 -17.47
C GLY A 139 -6.37 18.43 -17.38
N ILE A 140 -5.86 18.95 -16.26
CA ILE A 140 -5.61 20.39 -16.06
C ILE A 140 -4.13 20.62 -15.80
N ALA A 141 -3.54 21.54 -16.58
CA ALA A 141 -2.16 21.95 -16.38
C ALA A 141 -2.04 22.91 -15.18
N ILE A 142 -1.12 22.62 -14.27
CA ILE A 142 -0.79 23.46 -13.11
C ILE A 142 0.65 23.96 -13.26
N PRO A 143 0.88 25.16 -13.80
CA PRO A 143 2.24 25.66 -14.07
C PRO A 143 3.12 25.81 -12.83
N ALA A 144 2.51 26.00 -11.66
CA ALA A 144 3.23 26.06 -10.38
C ALA A 144 3.70 24.69 -9.88
N GLY A 145 3.33 23.61 -10.58
CA GLY A 145 3.59 22.23 -10.20
C GLY A 145 2.39 21.59 -9.52
N VAL A 146 2.29 20.26 -9.66
CA VAL A 146 1.21 19.44 -9.12
C VAL A 146 1.62 18.87 -7.77
N LYS A 147 0.70 19.02 -6.82
CA LYS A 147 0.69 18.50 -5.46
C LYS A 147 -0.77 18.42 -4.97
N ALA A 148 -1.10 17.67 -3.92
CA ALA A 148 -2.46 17.38 -3.48
C ALA A 148 -3.31 18.66 -3.36
N GLU A 149 -2.79 19.72 -2.72
CA GLU A 149 -3.48 21.00 -2.54
C GLU A 149 -3.71 21.73 -3.84
N THR A 150 -2.71 21.76 -4.73
CA THR A 150 -2.86 22.47 -5.99
C THR A 150 -3.83 21.78 -6.94
N CYS A 151 -3.84 20.45 -6.99
CA CYS A 151 -4.72 19.70 -7.87
C CYS A 151 -6.17 19.78 -7.40
N THR A 152 -6.43 19.48 -6.12
CA THR A 152 -7.77 19.57 -5.54
C THR A 152 -8.36 20.98 -5.64
N ALA A 153 -7.59 22.03 -5.31
CA ALA A 153 -8.06 23.42 -5.44
C ALA A 153 -8.35 23.81 -6.89
N THR A 154 -7.55 23.32 -7.85
CA THR A 154 -7.75 23.59 -9.27
C THR A 154 -8.99 22.86 -9.81
N CYS A 155 -9.18 21.58 -9.46
CA CYS A 155 -10.38 20.83 -9.80
C CYS A 155 -11.64 21.46 -9.20
N GLN A 156 -11.57 21.90 -7.94
CA GLN A 156 -12.67 22.60 -7.28
C GLN A 156 -13.03 23.90 -8.00
N THR A 157 -12.03 24.71 -8.36
CA THR A 157 -12.23 25.97 -9.11
C THR A 157 -12.86 25.73 -10.47
N ALA A 158 -12.52 24.60 -11.11
CA ALA A 158 -13.11 24.15 -12.37
C ALA A 158 -14.50 23.49 -12.20
N GLY A 159 -15.00 23.36 -10.97
CA GLY A 159 -16.34 22.85 -10.66
C GLY A 159 -16.43 21.32 -10.53
N TYR A 160 -15.29 20.62 -10.45
CA TYR A 160 -15.23 19.17 -10.30
C TYR A 160 -15.25 18.74 -8.83
N THR A 161 -15.71 17.51 -8.59
CA THR A 161 -15.84 16.90 -7.25
C THR A 161 -14.90 15.73 -7.03
N VAL A 162 -14.14 15.33 -8.05
CA VAL A 162 -13.11 14.29 -7.99
C VAL A 162 -11.84 14.87 -8.61
N ALA A 163 -10.73 14.71 -7.92
CA ALA A 163 -9.40 15.07 -8.37
C ALA A 163 -8.51 13.83 -8.34
N GLY A 164 -7.54 13.74 -9.23
CA GLY A 164 -6.62 12.62 -9.31
C GLY A 164 -5.24 13.10 -9.73
N LEU A 165 -4.23 12.73 -8.95
CA LEU A 165 -2.84 13.03 -9.24
C LEU A 165 -2.21 11.81 -9.90
N GLU A 166 -1.60 11.99 -11.07
CA GLU A 166 -0.97 10.90 -11.82
C GLU A 166 0.48 11.24 -12.14
N ASN A 167 1.34 10.22 -12.14
CA ASN A 167 2.69 10.29 -12.69
C ASN A 167 3.52 11.49 -12.18
N ALA A 168 3.44 11.77 -10.87
CA ALA A 168 4.17 12.82 -10.16
C ALA A 168 3.84 14.29 -10.54
N GLN A 169 3.14 14.52 -11.65
CA GLN A 169 3.07 15.86 -12.25
C GLN A 169 1.75 16.19 -12.95
N GLU A 170 0.85 15.22 -13.08
CA GLU A 170 -0.40 15.39 -13.80
C GLU A 170 -1.55 15.56 -12.81
N CYS A 171 -2.46 16.48 -13.13
CA CYS A 171 -3.69 16.67 -12.38
C CYS A 171 -4.88 16.39 -13.29
N TRP A 172 -5.74 15.49 -12.86
CA TRP A 172 -6.94 15.07 -13.56
C TRP A 172 -8.17 15.36 -12.71
N CYS A 173 -9.25 15.81 -13.34
CA CYS A 173 -10.49 16.19 -12.68
C CYS A 173 -11.70 15.49 -13.30
N GLY A 174 -12.72 15.27 -12.50
CA GLY A 174 -14.00 14.72 -12.93
C GLY A 174 -15.10 14.86 -11.89
N HIS A 175 -16.28 14.33 -12.20
CA HIS A 175 -17.40 14.28 -11.26
C HIS A 175 -17.58 12.90 -10.62
N ALA A 176 -16.96 11.88 -11.20
CA ALA A 176 -16.94 10.49 -10.75
C ALA A 176 -15.78 9.77 -11.44
N LEU A 177 -15.32 8.67 -10.85
CA LEU A 177 -14.41 7.73 -11.50
C LEU A 177 -15.15 6.93 -12.58
N ALA A 178 -14.47 6.61 -13.68
CA ALA A 178 -14.99 5.67 -14.67
C ALA A 178 -15.13 4.26 -14.05
N ASN A 179 -16.19 3.53 -14.38
CA ASN A 179 -16.44 2.17 -13.85
C ASN A 179 -15.31 1.16 -14.12
N SER A 180 -14.40 1.46 -15.06
CA SER A 180 -13.22 0.64 -15.36
C SER A 180 -12.06 0.87 -14.40
N SER A 181 -12.14 1.86 -13.49
CA SER A 181 -11.09 2.10 -12.50
C SER A 181 -11.04 0.95 -11.51
N ILE A 182 -9.86 0.42 -11.27
CA ILE A 182 -9.63 -0.62 -10.26
C ILE A 182 -8.91 0.03 -9.09
N HIS A 183 -9.50 -0.07 -7.89
CA HIS A 183 -8.83 0.32 -6.66
C HIS A 183 -7.68 -0.67 -6.38
N VAL A 184 -6.49 -0.14 -6.14
CA VAL A 184 -5.26 -0.89 -5.89
C VAL A 184 -4.60 -0.39 -4.60
N GLY A 185 -3.55 -1.07 -4.14
CA GLY A 185 -2.83 -0.66 -2.94
C GLY A 185 -2.13 0.70 -3.11
N ASP A 186 -2.05 1.47 -2.03
CA ASP A 186 -1.40 2.78 -1.99
C ASP A 186 0.09 2.72 -2.36
N GLU A 187 0.72 1.54 -2.28
CA GLU A 187 2.06 1.27 -2.78
C GLU A 187 2.25 1.53 -4.26
N ASP A 188 1.19 1.42 -5.06
CA ASP A 188 1.21 1.70 -6.49
C ASP A 188 1.18 3.20 -6.81
N CYS A 189 0.83 4.06 -5.84
CA CYS A 189 0.70 5.51 -6.01
C CYS A 189 1.85 6.32 -5.39
N ARG A 190 3.05 5.74 -5.29
CA ARG A 190 4.20 6.33 -4.56
C ARG A 190 5.17 7.17 -5.40
N ALA A 191 4.77 7.71 -6.55
CA ALA A 191 5.59 8.68 -7.24
C ALA A 191 5.58 10.02 -6.48
N THR A 192 6.74 10.48 -6.05
CA THR A 192 6.89 11.78 -5.38
C THR A 192 6.42 12.92 -6.27
N CYS A 193 5.62 13.84 -5.74
CA CYS A 193 5.16 15.01 -6.48
C CYS A 193 6.33 15.89 -6.91
N ILE A 194 6.40 16.32 -8.17
CA ILE A 194 7.49 17.20 -8.65
C ILE A 194 7.52 18.55 -7.91
N ALA A 195 6.37 19.01 -7.43
CA ALA A 195 6.23 20.31 -6.78
C ALA A 195 6.44 20.30 -5.26
N ASP A 196 6.41 19.11 -4.65
CA ASP A 196 6.53 18.93 -3.21
C ASP A 196 7.06 17.52 -2.90
N HIS A 197 8.32 17.44 -2.51
CA HIS A 197 8.99 16.15 -2.31
C HIS A 197 8.62 15.46 -0.99
N ASP A 198 7.70 16.04 -0.20
CA ASP A 198 7.19 15.47 1.05
C ASP A 198 5.84 14.73 0.84
N GLU A 199 5.29 14.69 -0.37
CA GLU A 199 4.05 13.97 -0.69
C GLU A 199 4.08 13.12 -1.99
N TYR A 200 3.10 12.22 -2.11
CA TYR A 200 2.91 11.34 -3.26
C TYR A 200 1.80 11.83 -4.22
N CYS A 201 2.06 11.68 -5.53
CA CYS A 201 1.23 12.14 -6.65
C CYS A 201 0.93 11.01 -7.65
N GLY A 202 0.44 9.87 -7.16
CA GLY A 202 0.10 8.72 -7.99
C GLY A 202 1.34 8.00 -8.52
N ALA A 203 1.25 7.40 -9.70
CA ALA A 203 2.38 6.90 -10.49
C ALA A 203 1.95 6.76 -11.95
N ALA A 204 2.82 6.21 -12.81
CA ALA A 204 2.43 5.94 -14.19
C ALA A 204 1.24 4.96 -14.24
N ASN A 205 0.13 5.36 -14.85
CA ASN A 205 -1.13 4.59 -14.90
C ASN A 205 -1.72 4.31 -13.50
N ARG A 206 -1.46 5.20 -12.53
CA ARG A 206 -1.94 5.12 -11.15
C ARG A 206 -2.34 6.51 -10.66
N LEU A 207 -3.63 6.69 -10.40
CA LEU A 207 -4.22 7.93 -9.89
C LEU A 207 -4.34 7.86 -8.36
N ALA A 208 -3.69 8.79 -7.67
CA ALA A 208 -4.02 9.09 -6.28
C ALA A 208 -5.27 9.98 -6.27
N VAL A 209 -6.42 9.39 -5.90
CA VAL A 209 -7.74 10.04 -6.04
C VAL A 209 -8.15 10.74 -4.76
N TYR A 210 -8.77 11.91 -4.91
CA TYR A 210 -9.36 12.70 -3.85
C TYR A 210 -10.80 13.04 -4.22
N ASP A 211 -11.72 12.88 -3.27
CA ASP A 211 -13.12 13.24 -3.41
C ASP A 211 -13.44 14.49 -2.59
N PHE A 212 -14.21 15.40 -3.18
CA PHE A 212 -14.74 16.56 -2.50
C PHE A 212 -15.88 16.12 -1.57
N ALA A 213 -15.61 16.09 -0.27
CA ALA A 213 -16.63 15.90 0.74
C ALA A 213 -17.52 17.15 0.76
N ALA A 214 -18.71 17.04 0.16
CA ALA A 214 -19.71 18.08 0.31
C ALA A 214 -20.00 18.24 1.82
N VAL A 215 -20.03 19.48 2.31
CA VAL A 215 -20.50 19.76 3.68
C VAL A 215 -21.90 19.13 3.84
N GLY A 216 -21.96 17.97 4.52
CA GLY A 216 -23.19 17.22 4.74
C GLY A 216 -23.51 16.08 3.76
N SER A 217 -22.59 15.59 2.92
CA SER A 217 -22.76 14.26 2.32
C SER A 217 -22.55 13.21 3.41
N ALA A 218 -23.66 12.73 3.96
CA ALA A 218 -23.68 11.66 4.94
C ALA A 218 -22.90 10.42 4.42
N PRO A 219 -22.18 9.70 5.29
CA PRO A 219 -21.63 8.39 4.97
C PRO A 219 -22.76 7.47 4.44
N PRO A 220 -22.46 6.49 3.57
CA PRO A 220 -23.44 5.46 3.21
C PRO A 220 -24.01 4.83 4.49
N PRO A 221 -25.33 4.60 4.60
CA PRO A 221 -25.92 4.22 5.87
C PRO A 221 -25.59 2.74 6.17
N THR A 222 -24.76 2.47 7.18
CA THR A 222 -25.12 1.76 8.45
C THR A 222 -23.90 1.22 9.21
N THR A 223 -23.85 1.50 10.53
CA THR A 223 -23.18 0.76 11.63
C THR A 223 -21.68 0.37 11.58
N CYS A 224 -20.87 0.95 10.68
CA CYS A 224 -19.40 0.82 10.72
C CYS A 224 -18.83 1.56 11.96
N SER A 225 -18.26 0.81 12.91
CA SER A 225 -17.49 1.30 14.04
C SER A 225 -16.00 1.23 13.73
N SER A 226 -15.28 2.32 13.98
CA SER A 226 -13.83 2.40 13.92
C SER A 226 -13.16 2.03 15.25
N ASP A 227 -13.90 1.37 16.16
CA ASP A 227 -13.37 0.95 17.44
C ASP A 227 -12.20 -0.03 17.25
N ASP A 228 -11.14 0.17 18.03
CA ASP A 228 -10.05 -0.77 18.10
C ASP A 228 -10.52 -2.09 18.72
N ILE A 229 -10.34 -3.19 18.00
CA ILE A 229 -10.68 -4.54 18.48
C ILE A 229 -9.41 -5.36 18.55
N ALA A 230 -9.01 -5.74 19.75
CA ALA A 230 -7.84 -6.59 19.97
C ALA A 230 -8.23 -8.07 20.01
N ASN A 231 -7.34 -8.93 19.51
CA ASN A 231 -7.36 -10.38 19.66
C ASN A 231 -8.69 -11.04 19.30
N PHE A 232 -9.01 -11.04 18.01
CA PHE A 232 -10.16 -11.77 17.46
C PHE A 232 -9.74 -12.85 16.46
N THR A 233 -10.68 -13.75 16.17
CA THR A 233 -10.62 -14.71 15.07
C THR A 233 -11.69 -14.39 14.04
N LEU A 234 -11.53 -14.94 12.83
CA LEU A 234 -12.42 -14.68 11.71
C LEU A 234 -13.09 -15.97 11.22
N THR A 235 -14.39 -15.88 10.98
CA THR A 235 -15.20 -16.97 10.43
C THR A 235 -16.05 -16.46 9.28
N ALA A 236 -15.98 -17.13 8.13
CA ALA A 236 -16.92 -16.88 7.03
C ALA A 236 -18.27 -17.50 7.34
N LYS A 237 -19.33 -16.70 7.37
CA LYS A 237 -20.72 -17.16 7.42
C LYS A 237 -21.30 -17.13 6.02
N LEU A 238 -21.84 -18.25 5.55
CA LEU A 238 -22.54 -18.28 4.27
C LEU A 238 -23.82 -17.45 4.37
N ASN A 239 -24.02 -16.53 3.42
CA ASN A 239 -25.23 -15.70 3.39
C ASN A 239 -26.47 -16.55 3.13
N ASN A 240 -26.32 -17.61 2.34
CA ASN A 240 -27.34 -18.59 2.01
C ASN A 240 -26.82 -20.00 2.33
N PRO A 241 -26.94 -20.48 3.58
CA PRO A 241 -26.41 -21.79 3.97
C PRO A 241 -27.19 -22.93 3.27
N PRO A 242 -26.50 -24.01 2.83
CA PRO A 242 -27.15 -25.20 2.29
C PRO A 242 -28.06 -25.90 3.31
N ASN A 243 -29.21 -26.42 2.87
CA ASN A 243 -30.15 -27.18 3.71
C ASN A 243 -29.78 -28.68 3.88
N ASP A 244 -28.57 -29.07 3.50
CA ASP A 244 -28.11 -30.46 3.43
C ASP A 244 -27.26 -30.90 4.64
N GLY A 245 -27.10 -30.03 5.64
CA GLY A 245 -26.29 -30.28 6.82
C GLY A 245 -24.80 -29.94 6.66
N SER A 246 -24.41 -29.35 5.52
CA SER A 246 -23.07 -28.79 5.34
C SER A 246 -22.81 -27.63 6.31
N PRO A 247 -21.54 -27.38 6.71
CA PRO A 247 -21.21 -26.27 7.61
C PRO A 247 -21.66 -24.91 7.04
N SER A 248 -22.41 -24.15 7.82
CA SER A 248 -22.81 -22.78 7.50
C SER A 248 -21.75 -21.74 7.85
N GLU A 249 -20.67 -22.19 8.52
CA GLU A 249 -19.62 -21.35 9.07
C GLU A 249 -18.27 -22.02 8.81
N ILE A 250 -17.32 -21.27 8.26
CA ILE A 250 -16.03 -21.79 7.83
C ILE A 250 -14.92 -20.91 8.42
N PRO A 251 -14.03 -21.46 9.26
CA PRO A 251 -12.92 -20.69 9.83
C PRO A 251 -12.00 -20.13 8.73
N LEU A 252 -11.62 -18.87 8.88
CA LEU A 252 -10.69 -18.20 7.98
C LEU A 252 -9.29 -18.15 8.58
N LYS A 253 -8.29 -18.33 7.72
CA LYS A 253 -6.87 -18.30 8.08
C LYS A 253 -6.10 -17.46 7.07
N MET A 254 -5.04 -16.86 7.55
CA MET A 254 -4.00 -16.31 6.68
C MET A 254 -3.24 -17.42 5.98
N VAL A 255 -3.13 -17.32 4.66
CA VAL A 255 -2.34 -18.23 3.84
C VAL A 255 -1.24 -17.41 3.16
N LEU A 256 0.02 -17.77 3.42
CA LEU A 256 1.16 -17.16 2.76
C LEU A 256 1.13 -17.50 1.26
N VAL A 257 1.27 -16.50 0.41
CA VAL A 257 1.22 -16.66 -1.05
C VAL A 257 2.55 -16.36 -1.74
N GLU A 258 3.36 -15.47 -1.15
CA GLU A 258 4.67 -15.13 -1.68
C GLU A 258 5.62 -14.76 -0.54
N MET A 259 6.87 -15.22 -0.66
CA MET A 259 7.96 -14.84 0.24
C MET A 259 9.17 -14.51 -0.61
N VAL A 260 9.54 -13.24 -0.61
CA VAL A 260 10.83 -12.75 -1.13
C VAL A 260 11.69 -12.33 0.07
N PRO A 261 13.02 -12.17 -0.08
CA PRO A 261 13.84 -11.73 1.04
C PRO A 261 13.27 -10.48 1.72
N SER A 262 12.97 -10.58 3.02
CA SER A 262 12.43 -9.52 3.88
C SER A 262 10.99 -9.05 3.60
N VAL A 263 10.25 -9.67 2.67
CA VAL A 263 8.83 -9.35 2.44
C VAL A 263 8.00 -10.63 2.33
N THR A 264 6.93 -10.70 3.12
CA THR A 264 5.98 -11.80 3.13
C THR A 264 4.60 -11.29 2.74
N TRP A 265 3.99 -11.92 1.75
CA TRP A 265 2.62 -11.67 1.32
C TRP A 265 1.70 -12.82 1.72
N ALA A 266 0.49 -12.45 2.14
CA ALA A 266 -0.52 -13.40 2.55
C ALA A 266 -1.90 -12.92 2.13
N ILE A 267 -2.84 -13.86 2.02
CA ILE A 267 -4.26 -13.57 1.80
C ILE A 267 -5.14 -14.32 2.80
N LEU A 268 -6.38 -13.85 2.96
CA LEU A 268 -7.35 -14.51 3.82
C LEU A 268 -8.09 -15.62 3.04
N SER A 269 -8.05 -16.85 3.55
CA SER A 269 -8.66 -18.00 2.90
C SER A 269 -9.36 -18.93 3.90
N ALA A 270 -10.39 -19.62 3.45
CA ALA A 270 -10.89 -20.83 4.07
C ALA A 270 -10.06 -22.02 3.56
N CYS A 271 -9.12 -22.49 4.40
CA CYS A 271 -8.27 -23.61 4.07
C CYS A 271 -8.03 -24.51 5.30
N PRO A 272 -8.79 -25.61 5.44
CA PRO A 272 -8.66 -26.53 6.57
C PRO A 272 -7.26 -27.14 6.66
N LEU A 273 -6.65 -27.45 5.52
CA LEU A 273 -5.34 -28.10 5.40
C LEU A 273 -4.16 -27.12 5.42
N CYS A 274 -4.40 -25.81 5.27
CA CYS A 274 -3.32 -24.82 5.31
C CYS A 274 -2.88 -24.55 6.76
N CYS A 275 -1.57 -24.46 6.94
CA CYS A 275 -0.96 -23.90 8.13
C CYS A 275 -1.02 -22.37 8.09
N SER A 276 -1.19 -21.75 9.25
CA SER A 276 -1.06 -20.30 9.43
C SER A 276 -0.29 -20.03 10.70
N ASP A 277 0.78 -19.24 10.60
CA ASP A 277 1.49 -18.70 11.75
C ASP A 277 0.76 -17.49 12.36
N TRP A 278 -0.31 -17.02 11.70
CA TRP A 278 -1.07 -15.82 12.03
C TRP A 278 -2.51 -16.18 12.41
N PRO A 279 -2.75 -16.76 13.60
CA PRO A 279 -4.06 -17.31 13.97
C PRO A 279 -5.02 -16.28 14.56
N THR A 280 -4.52 -15.11 14.95
CA THR A 280 -5.30 -14.06 15.61
C THR A 280 -5.05 -12.72 14.97
N TYR A 281 -5.99 -11.82 15.20
CA TYR A 281 -6.12 -10.58 14.46
C TYR A 281 -6.42 -9.42 15.41
N SER A 282 -6.15 -8.20 14.96
CA SER A 282 -6.64 -6.97 15.58
C SER A 282 -7.06 -5.96 14.53
N LEU A 283 -7.92 -5.04 14.93
CA LEU A 283 -8.34 -3.89 14.16
C LEU A 283 -7.90 -2.69 14.95
N GLN A 284 -7.02 -1.86 14.40
CA GLN A 284 -6.50 -0.66 15.07
C GLN A 284 -6.52 0.50 14.09
N ASN A 285 -7.20 1.60 14.42
CA ASN A 285 -7.36 2.76 13.54
C ASN A 285 -7.78 2.37 12.11
N SER A 286 -8.78 1.49 11.98
CA SER A 286 -9.25 0.96 10.69
C SER A 286 -8.24 0.16 9.87
N VAL A 287 -7.10 -0.19 10.46
CA VAL A 287 -6.12 -1.13 9.89
C VAL A 287 -6.37 -2.51 10.46
N PHE A 288 -6.55 -3.49 9.58
CA PHE A 288 -6.64 -4.89 9.95
C PHE A 288 -5.23 -5.50 10.05
N LEU A 289 -4.90 -6.06 11.22
CA LEU A 289 -3.56 -6.51 11.63
C LEU A 289 -3.57 -8.00 12.02
N PRO A 290 -2.95 -8.89 11.22
CA PRO A 290 -2.64 -10.25 11.64
C PRO A 290 -1.49 -10.30 12.66
N HIS A 291 -1.57 -11.23 13.62
CA HIS A 291 -0.54 -11.46 14.65
C HIS A 291 0.12 -12.83 14.54
N SER A 292 1.45 -12.85 14.48
CA SER A 292 2.23 -14.09 14.40
C SER A 292 2.49 -14.71 15.78
N LEU A 293 2.29 -16.02 15.90
CA LEU A 293 2.70 -16.78 17.10
C LEU A 293 4.20 -17.02 17.14
N SER A 294 4.83 -17.21 15.99
CA SER A 294 6.25 -17.56 15.88
C SER A 294 7.14 -16.31 15.98
N ASN A 295 6.64 -15.15 15.55
CA ASN A 295 7.35 -13.88 15.61
C ASN A 295 6.42 -12.71 16.00
N PRO A 296 6.10 -12.52 17.29
CA PRO A 296 5.20 -11.47 17.76
C PRO A 296 5.66 -10.03 17.46
N GLY A 297 6.95 -9.84 17.13
CA GLY A 297 7.50 -8.54 16.76
C GLY A 297 7.34 -8.19 15.27
N GLN A 298 6.99 -9.17 14.43
CA GLN A 298 6.74 -8.94 13.01
C GLN A 298 5.35 -8.36 12.82
N LEU A 299 5.28 -7.13 12.34
CA LEU A 299 4.03 -6.49 12.00
C LEU A 299 3.62 -6.87 10.58
N MET A 300 2.48 -7.55 10.46
CA MET A 300 1.77 -7.73 9.20
C MET A 300 0.57 -6.79 9.19
N VAL A 301 0.39 -6.09 8.09
CA VAL A 301 -0.71 -5.13 7.92
C VAL A 301 -1.53 -5.50 6.70
N SER A 302 -2.81 -5.13 6.70
CA SER A 302 -3.70 -5.29 5.56
C SER A 302 -3.43 -4.25 4.47
N GLY A 303 -3.55 -4.67 3.22
CA GLY A 303 -3.74 -3.80 2.06
C GLY A 303 -5.23 -3.71 1.68
N ALA A 304 -5.53 -2.84 0.72
CA ALA A 304 -6.86 -2.75 0.13
C ALA A 304 -7.10 -3.90 -0.86
N PRO A 305 -8.14 -4.74 -0.69
CA PRO A 305 -8.59 -5.61 -1.77
C PRO A 305 -9.15 -4.74 -2.90
N GLY A 306 -8.66 -4.99 -4.11
CA GLY A 306 -9.35 -4.56 -5.33
C GLY A 306 -10.64 -5.35 -5.53
N GLN A 307 -11.50 -4.83 -6.41
CA GLN A 307 -12.64 -5.61 -6.88
C GLN A 307 -12.15 -6.89 -7.56
N GLY A 308 -12.73 -8.03 -7.15
CA GLY A 308 -12.36 -9.34 -7.64
C GLY A 308 -11.12 -9.92 -6.97
N GLU A 309 -10.47 -9.22 -6.04
CA GLU A 309 -9.23 -9.65 -5.39
C GLU A 309 -9.48 -10.10 -3.95
N SER A 310 -8.53 -10.87 -3.42
CA SER A 310 -8.55 -11.27 -2.02
C SER A 310 -8.03 -10.17 -1.10
N PRO A 311 -8.53 -10.06 0.15
CA PRO A 311 -7.87 -9.27 1.19
C PRO A 311 -6.42 -9.71 1.31
N ASN A 312 -5.51 -8.79 0.98
CA ASN A 312 -4.07 -9.03 0.98
C ASN A 312 -3.42 -8.41 2.20
N PHE A 313 -2.29 -8.98 2.59
CA PHE A 313 -1.56 -8.58 3.77
C PHE A 313 -0.08 -8.71 3.49
N VAL A 314 0.67 -7.79 4.08
CA VAL A 314 2.09 -7.70 3.84
C VAL A 314 2.84 -7.45 5.14
N ALA A 315 3.96 -8.14 5.29
CA ALA A 315 4.92 -7.93 6.36
C ALA A 315 6.30 -7.65 5.76
N SER A 316 6.96 -6.62 6.23
CA SER A 316 8.30 -6.22 5.80
C SER A 316 9.06 -5.50 6.91
N ASP A 317 10.35 -5.26 6.68
CA ASP A 317 11.19 -4.42 7.52
C ASP A 317 11.84 -3.31 6.67
N PRO A 318 11.42 -2.03 6.77
CA PRO A 318 10.35 -1.51 7.64
C PRO A 318 8.97 -2.05 7.33
N ALA A 319 8.08 -2.10 8.32
CA ALA A 319 6.68 -2.46 8.12
C ALA A 319 5.99 -1.47 7.15
N PHE A 320 5.20 -2.01 6.22
CA PHE A 320 4.34 -1.20 5.37
C PHE A 320 3.28 -0.46 6.20
N PRO A 321 2.85 0.75 5.77
CA PRO A 321 1.65 1.36 6.30
C PRO A 321 0.44 0.49 5.92
N GLY A 322 -0.39 0.15 6.89
CA GLY A 322 -1.62 -0.61 6.64
C GLY A 322 -2.75 0.26 6.10
N PHE A 323 -3.71 -0.36 5.43
CA PHE A 323 -4.82 0.33 4.80
C PHE A 323 -5.94 0.67 5.79
N GLN A 324 -6.35 1.95 5.80
CA GLN A 324 -7.37 2.48 6.71
C GLN A 324 -8.76 2.50 6.06
N SER A 325 -9.39 1.33 5.89
CA SER A 325 -10.83 1.27 5.58
C SER A 325 -11.52 0.00 6.05
N TYR A 326 -10.82 -0.81 6.85
CA TYR A 326 -11.46 -1.91 7.53
C TYR A 326 -12.21 -1.38 8.74
N CYS A 327 -13.38 -1.93 8.99
CA CYS A 327 -14.14 -1.58 10.19
C CYS A 327 -14.97 -2.74 10.70
N ALA A 328 -15.42 -2.59 11.94
CA ALA A 328 -16.32 -3.52 12.57
C ALA A 328 -17.76 -3.04 12.36
N MET A 329 -18.64 -3.90 11.87
CA MET A 329 -20.06 -3.58 11.65
C MET A 329 -20.94 -4.45 12.55
N SER A 330 -21.88 -3.83 13.27
CA SER A 330 -22.89 -4.57 14.06
C SER A 330 -24.26 -4.53 13.38
N THR A 331 -25.07 -5.57 13.55
CA THR A 331 -26.44 -5.65 13.02
C THR A 331 -27.48 -4.86 13.83
N ASN A 332 -27.11 -4.24 14.96
CA ASN A 332 -28.06 -3.58 15.84
C ASN A 332 -28.05 -2.04 15.68
N THR A 333 -29.06 -1.51 14.97
CA THR A 333 -29.28 -0.08 14.74
C THR A 333 -29.96 0.67 15.89
N THR A 334 -30.10 0.11 17.10
CA THR A 334 -30.67 0.85 18.24
C THR A 334 -30.27 0.28 19.60
N ASN A 335 -29.17 0.75 20.23
CA ASN A 335 -29.18 1.15 21.66
C ASN A 335 -27.84 1.73 22.12
N THR A 336 -27.87 2.93 22.68
CA THR A 336 -26.82 3.47 23.53
C THR A 336 -26.88 2.78 24.90
N ASN A 337 -25.79 2.10 25.27
CA ASN A 337 -25.40 1.75 26.65
C ASN A 337 -26.20 0.64 27.36
N THR A 338 -25.65 -0.59 27.41
CA THR A 338 -25.51 -1.43 28.62
C THR A 338 -24.76 -2.74 28.30
N ASN A 339 -23.89 -3.15 29.21
CA ASN A 339 -23.16 -4.43 29.21
C ASN A 339 -23.99 -5.64 28.77
N GLY A 340 -23.49 -6.36 27.75
CA GLY A 340 -23.71 -7.79 27.53
C GLY A 340 -24.98 -8.18 26.79
N THR A 341 -24.90 -8.36 25.47
CA THR A 341 -25.24 -9.61 24.75
C THR A 341 -24.86 -9.50 23.28
N ASN A 342 -24.16 -10.52 22.78
CA ASN A 342 -23.47 -10.63 21.50
C ASN A 342 -24.36 -10.32 20.29
N SER A 343 -24.29 -9.10 19.75
CA SER A 343 -24.66 -8.89 18.35
C SER A 343 -23.47 -9.31 17.49
N PRO A 344 -23.67 -10.11 16.43
CA PRO A 344 -22.56 -10.51 15.57
C PRO A 344 -21.91 -9.25 15.02
N THR A 345 -20.59 -9.21 15.14
CA THR A 345 -19.75 -8.13 14.62
C THR A 345 -19.11 -8.66 13.35
N PHE A 346 -19.18 -7.92 12.27
CA PHE A 346 -18.64 -8.32 10.98
C PHE A 346 -17.46 -7.44 10.59
N LEU A 347 -16.49 -8.03 9.91
CA LEU A 347 -15.46 -7.27 9.22
C LEU A 347 -16.07 -6.69 7.94
N ALA A 348 -15.96 -5.37 7.80
CA ALA A 348 -16.33 -4.64 6.61
C ALA A 348 -15.10 -4.00 5.99
N PHE A 349 -15.13 -3.83 4.67
CA PHE A 349 -14.16 -3.05 3.92
C PHE A 349 -14.90 -1.90 3.22
N GLY A 350 -14.43 -0.67 3.38
CA GLY A 350 -15.12 0.52 2.85
C GLY A 350 -16.54 0.68 3.39
N GLY A 351 -16.81 0.16 4.60
CA GLY A 351 -18.16 0.12 5.17
C GLY A 351 -19.10 -0.93 4.56
N ILE A 352 -18.59 -1.88 3.77
CA ILE A 352 -19.38 -2.94 3.13
C ILE A 352 -18.96 -4.31 3.70
N ALA A 353 -19.88 -4.98 4.39
CA ALA A 353 -19.63 -6.29 5.02
C ALA A 353 -20.14 -7.49 4.20
N ASN A 354 -21.03 -7.26 3.24
CA ASN A 354 -21.74 -8.30 2.47
C ASN A 354 -21.26 -8.43 1.03
N ALA A 355 -20.10 -7.84 0.70
CA ALA A 355 -19.48 -7.91 -0.63
C ALA A 355 -18.44 -9.04 -0.76
N PHE A 356 -18.21 -9.81 0.31
CA PHE A 356 -17.23 -10.91 0.28
C PHE A 356 -17.85 -12.21 -0.23
N ALA A 357 -17.05 -13.03 -0.88
CA ALA A 357 -17.39 -14.39 -1.28
C ALA A 357 -16.23 -15.35 -1.00
N LEU A 358 -16.53 -16.64 -0.84
CA LEU A 358 -15.54 -17.72 -0.89
C LEU A 358 -15.50 -18.28 -2.31
N CYS A 359 -14.38 -18.16 -2.97
CA CYS A 359 -14.20 -18.61 -4.35
C CYS A 359 -13.18 -19.74 -4.41
N THR A 360 -13.49 -20.79 -5.17
CA THR A 360 -12.55 -21.90 -5.39
C THR A 360 -11.31 -21.40 -6.11
N ASN A 361 -10.15 -21.56 -5.49
CA ASN A 361 -8.89 -21.19 -6.12
C ASN A 361 -8.53 -22.21 -7.22
N THR A 362 -8.34 -21.75 -8.45
CA THR A 362 -8.04 -22.59 -9.62
C THR A 362 -6.55 -22.75 -9.93
N THR A 363 -5.66 -22.09 -9.18
CA THR A 363 -4.22 -22.06 -9.43
C THR A 363 -3.41 -22.94 -8.48
N THR A 364 -4.04 -23.61 -7.51
CA THR A 364 -3.36 -24.50 -6.56
C THR A 364 -3.93 -25.91 -6.57
N ASP A 365 -3.06 -26.91 -6.40
CA ASP A 365 -3.43 -28.33 -6.22
C ASP A 365 -3.94 -28.66 -4.80
N ILE A 366 -4.03 -27.68 -3.90
CA ILE A 366 -4.60 -27.86 -2.55
C ILE A 366 -6.12 -27.97 -2.69
N ASN A 367 -6.59 -29.21 -2.83
CA ASN A 367 -8.02 -29.54 -2.88
C ASN A 367 -8.77 -28.84 -1.74
N ALA A 368 -9.77 -28.03 -2.12
CA ALA A 368 -10.68 -27.29 -1.23
C ALA A 368 -10.14 -26.01 -0.56
N ARG A 369 -9.08 -25.37 -1.07
CA ARG A 369 -8.80 -23.96 -0.71
C ARG A 369 -9.86 -23.04 -1.35
N LEU A 370 -10.59 -22.31 -0.51
CA LEU A 370 -11.49 -21.25 -0.94
C LEU A 370 -10.90 -19.91 -0.50
N ASP A 371 -10.61 -19.02 -1.44
CA ASP A 371 -10.10 -17.69 -1.12
C ASP A 371 -11.26 -16.75 -0.84
N VAL A 372 -11.08 -15.89 0.17
CA VAL A 372 -11.99 -14.76 0.37
C VAL A 372 -11.74 -13.79 -0.76
N VAL A 373 -12.78 -13.40 -1.49
CA VAL A 373 -12.72 -12.45 -2.60
C VAL A 373 -13.70 -11.32 -2.31
N PHE A 374 -13.23 -10.08 -2.43
CA PHE A 374 -14.08 -8.90 -2.33
C PHE A 374 -14.67 -8.58 -3.71
N GLU A 375 -16.00 -8.49 -3.82
CA GLU A 375 -16.72 -8.21 -5.06
C GLU A 375 -16.25 -9.08 -6.26
N PRO A 376 -16.44 -10.40 -6.22
CA PRO A 376 -15.92 -11.31 -7.25
C PRO A 376 -16.42 -10.95 -8.65
N VAL A 377 -15.54 -11.10 -9.66
CA VAL A 377 -15.80 -10.75 -11.06
C VAL A 377 -15.69 -11.93 -12.01
N SER A 378 -16.31 -11.82 -13.17
CA SER A 378 -16.19 -12.83 -14.24
C SER A 378 -14.79 -12.79 -14.89
N ASN A 379 -14.33 -13.94 -15.40
CA ASN A 379 -13.06 -14.08 -16.13
C ASN A 379 -11.79 -13.75 -15.31
N HIS A 380 -11.86 -13.87 -13.98
CA HIS A 380 -10.68 -13.73 -13.13
C HIS A 380 -9.73 -14.95 -13.32
N PRO A 381 -8.41 -14.77 -13.36
CA PRO A 381 -7.47 -15.88 -13.60
C PRO A 381 -7.41 -16.90 -12.45
N ASN A 382 -7.82 -16.50 -11.24
CA ASN A 382 -7.59 -17.28 -10.01
C ASN A 382 -8.83 -18.02 -9.47
N TYR A 383 -10.01 -17.77 -10.04
CA TYR A 383 -11.26 -18.44 -9.64
C TYR A 383 -12.32 -18.37 -10.74
N VAL A 384 -13.37 -19.17 -10.60
CA VAL A 384 -14.58 -19.11 -11.45
C VAL A 384 -15.70 -18.45 -10.66
N LEU A 385 -16.29 -17.38 -11.21
CA LEU A 385 -17.35 -16.60 -10.53
C LEU A 385 -18.54 -17.45 -10.11
N ASP A 386 -18.95 -18.41 -10.96
CA ASP A 386 -20.11 -19.27 -10.70
C ASP A 386 -19.89 -20.22 -9.50
N ASP A 387 -18.64 -20.44 -9.11
CA ASP A 387 -18.28 -21.26 -7.94
C ASP A 387 -18.13 -20.43 -6.66
N CYS A 388 -18.26 -19.09 -6.75
CA CYS A 388 -18.12 -18.20 -5.61
C CYS A 388 -19.38 -18.20 -4.74
N ILE A 389 -19.20 -18.40 -3.45
CA ILE A 389 -20.27 -18.47 -2.45
C ILE A 389 -20.28 -17.17 -1.65
N PRO A 390 -21.35 -16.35 -1.69
CA PRO A 390 -21.42 -15.11 -0.91
C PRO A 390 -21.36 -15.35 0.60
N ILE A 391 -20.55 -14.56 1.30
CA ILE A 391 -20.33 -14.65 2.74
C ILE A 391 -20.41 -13.28 3.43
N THR A 392 -20.50 -13.32 4.75
CA THR A 392 -20.07 -12.25 5.65
C THR A 392 -18.93 -12.77 6.52
N ILE A 393 -18.02 -11.89 6.93
CA ILE A 393 -16.87 -12.27 7.75
C ILE A 393 -17.17 -11.88 9.20
N GLU A 394 -17.42 -12.84 10.06
CA GLU A 394 -17.71 -12.60 11.48
C GLU A 394 -16.40 -12.45 12.29
N ILE A 395 -16.34 -11.39 13.10
CA ILE A 395 -15.33 -11.10 14.11
C ILE A 395 -15.77 -11.76 15.42
N THR A 396 -14.97 -12.70 15.90
CA THR A 396 -15.21 -13.36 17.20
C THR A 396 -14.13 -12.98 18.21
N THR A 397 -14.51 -12.26 19.26
CA THR A 397 -13.63 -11.89 20.38
C THR A 397 -13.77 -12.91 21.52
N GLY A 398 -12.66 -13.47 22.01
CA GLY A 398 -12.65 -14.24 23.28
C GLY A 398 -12.73 -15.76 23.19
N GLY A 399 -11.87 -16.41 22.41
CA GLY A 399 -11.62 -17.85 22.50
C GLY A 399 -10.12 -18.15 22.54
N ASN A 400 -9.64 -18.69 23.67
CA ASN A 400 -8.37 -19.43 23.74
C ASN A 400 -8.61 -20.89 23.43
#